data_AF-A0A2P5MYW4-F1
#
_entry.id   AF-A0A2P5MYW4-F1
#
_cell.length_a   1.000
_cell.length_b   1.000
_cell.length_c   1.000
_cell.angle_alpha   90.00
_cell.angle_beta   90.00
_cell.angle_gamma   90.00
#
_symmetry.space_group_name_H-M   'P 1'
#
loop_
_entity.id
_entity.type
_entity.pdbx_description
1 polymer ?
#
loop_
_entity_poly.entity_id
_entity_poly.type
_entity_poly.pdbx_seq_one_letter_code
_entity_poly.pdbx_strand_id
1 'polypeptide(L)'
;MNRKIAIIALALTMPLTVAAFPGSPNGGHEGNPAERVEHLAKKLDLTAEQKTQLEQVFKEQHDKREALQAETHQRLQSVLNPEQFAKFEEMKKQRHEKWQKRHADRKHRDDQMKAQ
;
A
#
# COMPACT_ATOMS: atom_id res chain seq x y z
N MET A 1 -15.82 -5.73 -37.15
CA MET A 1 -15.63 -4.27 -37.32
C MET A 1 -16.13 -3.64 -36.03
N ASN A 2 -15.30 -3.02 -35.18
CA ASN A 2 -14.55 -1.76 -35.39
C ASN A 2 -13.23 -1.80 -34.58
N ARG A 3 -12.04 -1.84 -35.20
CA ARG A 3 -11.19 -0.72 -35.65
C ARG A 3 -10.49 0.06 -34.50
N LYS A 4 -9.26 -0.40 -34.19
CA LYS A 4 -8.02 0.38 -34.07
C LYS A 4 -8.19 1.86 -33.65
N ILE A 5 -8.02 2.14 -32.37
CA ILE A 5 -7.39 3.36 -31.86
C ILE A 5 -6.25 2.84 -30.96
N ALA A 6 -5.08 2.50 -31.50
CA ALA A 6 -4.03 3.40 -31.94
C ALA A 6 -3.52 4.32 -30.81
N ILE A 7 -2.38 3.90 -30.25
CA ILE A 7 -1.28 4.75 -29.77
C ILE A 7 -1.53 5.44 -28.42
N ILE A 8 -1.13 4.77 -27.32
CA ILE A 8 -0.67 5.51 -26.14
C ILE A 8 0.75 5.96 -26.47
N ALA A 9 0.84 7.13 -27.09
CA ALA A 9 2.08 7.84 -27.28
C ALA A 9 2.67 8.11 -25.89
N LEU A 10 3.88 7.61 -25.69
CA LEU A 10 4.77 8.00 -24.61
C LEU A 10 5.12 9.49 -24.78
N ALA A 11 4.26 10.37 -24.29
CA ALA A 11 4.50 11.80 -24.22
C ALA A 11 3.80 12.35 -22.98
N LEU A 12 4.47 12.27 -21.83
CA LEU A 12 4.06 13.02 -20.65
C LEU A 12 5.29 13.58 -19.92
N THR A 13 6.00 14.49 -20.59
CA THR A 13 6.80 15.49 -19.89
C THR A 13 5.86 16.61 -19.46
N MET A 14 5.14 16.39 -18.36
CA MET A 14 4.54 17.48 -17.58
C MET A 14 5.22 17.51 -16.21
N PRO A 15 5.70 18.67 -15.74
CA PRO A 15 6.07 18.82 -14.34
C PRO A 15 4.80 18.69 -13.51
N LEU A 16 4.59 17.53 -12.90
CA LEU A 16 3.52 17.30 -11.96
C LEU A 16 3.82 18.13 -10.71
N THR A 17 3.16 19.28 -10.59
CA THR A 17 2.99 19.96 -9.31
C THR A 17 2.28 19.00 -8.36
N VAL A 18 3.01 18.49 -7.37
CA VAL A 18 2.44 17.62 -6.33
C VAL A 18 1.55 18.48 -5.44
N ALA A 19 0.26 18.55 -5.76
CA ALA A 19 -0.74 18.93 -4.78
C ALA A 19 -0.77 17.82 -3.72
N ALA A 20 -0.38 18.15 -2.49
CA ALA A 20 -0.49 17.25 -1.35
C ALA A 20 -1.98 16.99 -1.07
N PHE A 21 -2.54 15.95 -1.69
CA PHE A 21 -3.85 15.45 -1.32
C PHE A 21 -3.75 14.81 0.07
N PRO A 22 -4.46 15.34 1.09
CA PRO A 22 -4.56 14.64 2.36
C PRO A 22 -5.26 13.31 2.10
N GLY A 23 -4.54 12.22 2.36
CA GLY A 23 -5.04 10.87 2.16
C GLY A 23 -6.39 10.68 2.85
N SER A 24 -7.37 10.21 2.08
CA SER A 24 -8.70 9.87 2.59
C SER A 24 -8.56 8.78 3.69
N PRO A 25 -9.25 8.89 4.85
CA PRO A 25 -9.05 8.00 6.00
C PRO A 25 -9.52 6.55 5.80
N ASN A 26 -10.05 6.19 4.64
CA ASN A 26 -10.55 4.84 4.35
C ASN A 26 -9.42 3.90 3.89
N GLY A 27 -8.43 3.69 4.78
CA GLY A 27 -7.38 2.69 4.64
C GLY A 27 -7.90 1.29 4.95
N GLY A 28 -8.68 0.73 4.03
CA GLY A 28 -9.30 -0.58 4.17
C GLY A 28 -8.91 -1.56 3.06
N HIS A 29 -7.66 -2.00 3.04
CA HIS A 29 -7.21 -3.36 2.67
C HIS A 29 -5.69 -3.34 2.53
N GLU A 30 -5.01 -3.83 3.57
CA GLU A 30 -3.61 -4.25 3.47
C GLU A 30 -3.59 -5.67 2.88
N GLY A 31 -4.09 -5.82 1.65
CA GLY A 31 -4.05 -7.08 0.92
C GLY A 31 -2.64 -7.36 0.39
N ASN A 32 -2.33 -8.65 0.22
CA ASN A 32 -1.09 -9.10 -0.42
C ASN A 32 -0.98 -8.42 -1.80
N PRO A 33 0.20 -7.88 -2.21
CA PRO A 33 0.38 -7.31 -3.54
C PRO A 33 -0.14 -8.20 -4.68
N ALA A 34 0.03 -9.53 -4.57
CA ALA A 34 -0.50 -10.49 -5.54
C ALA A 34 -2.04 -10.50 -5.60
N GLU A 35 -2.72 -10.42 -4.46
CA GLU A 35 -4.19 -10.33 -4.42
C GLU A 35 -4.69 -9.02 -5.04
N ARG A 36 -3.94 -7.92 -4.86
CA ARG A 36 -4.27 -6.63 -5.49
C ARG A 36 -4.14 -6.71 -7.00
N VAL A 37 -3.08 -7.33 -7.51
CA VAL A 37 -2.89 -7.56 -8.94
C VAL A 37 -4.03 -8.40 -9.48
N GLU A 38 -4.39 -9.51 -8.83
CA GLU A 38 -5.47 -10.37 -9.31
C GLU A 38 -6.84 -9.65 -9.31
N HIS A 39 -7.11 -8.86 -8.29
CA HIS A 39 -8.33 -8.06 -8.23
C HIS A 39 -8.37 -6.98 -9.33
N LEU A 40 -7.25 -6.30 -9.59
CA LEU A 40 -7.16 -5.32 -10.69
C LEU A 40 -7.24 -6.00 -12.06
N ALA A 41 -6.60 -7.14 -12.20
CA ALA A 41 -6.64 -7.95 -13.41
C ALA A 41 -8.05 -8.33 -13.79
N LYS A 42 -8.85 -8.77 -12.82
CA LYS A 42 -10.26 -9.10 -13.04
C LYS A 42 -11.13 -7.88 -13.31
N LYS A 43 -10.86 -6.73 -12.66
CA LYS A 43 -11.68 -5.51 -12.82
C LYS A 43 -11.39 -4.74 -14.11
N LEU A 44 -10.20 -4.90 -14.66
CA LEU A 44 -9.73 -4.15 -15.83
C LEU A 44 -9.47 -5.05 -17.04
N ASP A 45 -9.83 -6.34 -16.94
CA ASP A 45 -9.62 -7.36 -17.96
C ASP A 45 -8.16 -7.38 -18.48
N LEU A 46 -7.19 -7.38 -17.55
CA LEU A 46 -5.78 -7.31 -17.90
C LEU A 46 -5.30 -8.59 -18.58
N THR A 47 -4.48 -8.42 -19.62
CA THR A 47 -3.76 -9.53 -20.26
C THR A 47 -2.68 -10.09 -19.34
N ALA A 48 -2.22 -11.30 -19.62
CA ALA A 48 -1.12 -11.93 -18.85
C ALA A 48 0.13 -11.03 -18.79
N GLU A 49 0.49 -10.39 -19.91
CA GLU A 49 1.62 -9.47 -19.99
C GLU A 49 1.43 -8.23 -19.10
N GLN A 50 0.22 -7.66 -19.09
CA GLN A 50 -0.12 -6.52 -18.24
C GLN A 50 -0.09 -6.88 -16.75
N LYS A 51 -0.51 -8.09 -16.38
CA LYS A 51 -0.40 -8.58 -14.99
C LYS A 51 1.05 -8.64 -14.55
N THR A 52 1.93 -9.24 -15.34
CA THR A 52 3.36 -9.35 -15.00
C THR A 52 4.02 -7.98 -14.85
N GLN A 53 3.70 -7.02 -15.72
CA GLN A 53 4.19 -5.64 -15.57
C GLN A 53 3.67 -4.99 -14.28
N LEU A 54 2.40 -5.20 -13.94
CA LEU A 54 1.81 -4.63 -12.72
C LEU A 54 2.40 -5.25 -11.44
N GLU A 55 2.67 -6.56 -11.44
CA GLU A 55 3.39 -7.23 -10.35
C GLU A 55 4.78 -6.62 -10.15
N GLN A 56 5.51 -6.39 -11.23
CA GLN A 56 6.81 -5.76 -11.17
C GLN A 56 6.72 -4.35 -10.57
N VAL A 57 5.73 -3.54 -10.98
CA VAL A 57 5.51 -2.19 -10.43
C VAL A 57 5.27 -2.25 -8.91
N PHE A 58 4.40 -3.14 -8.43
CA PHE A 58 4.14 -3.24 -6.99
C PHE A 58 5.32 -3.80 -6.21
N LYS A 59 6.08 -4.74 -6.79
CA LYS A 59 7.31 -5.26 -6.18
C LYS A 59 8.34 -4.14 -6.01
N GLU A 60 8.62 -3.38 -7.07
CA GLU A 60 9.56 -2.25 -7.01
C GLU A 60 9.12 -1.19 -6.01
N GLN A 61 7.81 -0.90 -5.92
CA GLN A 61 7.30 0.01 -4.90
C GLN A 61 7.45 -0.55 -3.48
N HIS A 62 7.25 -1.86 -3.30
CA HIS A 62 7.48 -2.50 -2.00
C HIS A 62 8.94 -2.37 -1.58
N ASP A 63 9.88 -2.72 -2.46
CA ASP A 63 11.31 -2.65 -2.18
C ASP A 63 11.75 -1.20 -1.85
N LYS A 64 11.26 -0.21 -2.61
CA LYS A 64 11.52 1.22 -2.32
C LYS A 64 10.97 1.64 -0.96
N ARG A 65 9.78 1.16 -0.59
CA ARG A 65 9.17 1.49 0.70
C ARG A 65 9.97 0.89 1.86
N GLU A 66 10.41 -0.36 1.75
CA GLU A 66 11.24 -1.02 2.77
C GLU A 66 12.56 -0.28 2.96
N ALA A 67 13.23 0.08 1.86
CA ALA A 67 14.47 0.86 1.91
C ALA A 67 14.26 2.23 2.59
N LEU A 68 13.19 2.95 2.21
CA LEU A 68 12.85 4.24 2.81
C LEU A 68 12.51 4.10 4.31
N GLN A 69 11.83 3.02 4.69
CA GLN A 69 11.50 2.76 6.09
C GLN A 69 12.74 2.49 6.94
N ALA A 70 13.67 1.69 6.43
CA ALA A 70 14.95 1.42 7.09
C ALA A 70 15.79 2.70 7.23
N GLU A 71 15.90 3.49 6.16
CA GLU A 71 16.59 4.78 6.18
C GLU A 71 15.94 5.74 7.18
N THR A 72 14.61 5.85 7.19
CA THR A 72 13.88 6.70 8.12
C THR A 72 14.15 6.29 9.57
N HIS A 73 14.17 4.98 9.85
CA HIS A 73 14.47 4.45 11.18
C HIS A 73 15.89 4.82 11.63
N GLN A 74 16.89 4.69 10.75
CA GLN A 74 18.26 5.11 11.04
C GLN A 74 18.36 6.63 11.29
N ARG A 75 17.70 7.45 10.46
CA ARG A 75 17.68 8.91 10.64
C ARG A 75 17.04 9.29 11.96
N LEU A 76 15.97 8.61 12.38
CA LEU A 76 15.35 8.83 13.68
C LEU A 76 16.29 8.53 14.85
N GLN A 77 17.10 7.47 14.77
CA GLN A 77 18.12 7.18 15.80
C GLN A 77 19.18 8.28 15.90
N SER A 78 19.45 8.99 14.81
CA SER A 78 20.44 10.08 14.80
C SER A 78 19.91 11.40 15.37
N VAL A 79 18.58 11.61 15.31
CA VAL A 79 17.91 12.85 15.75
C VAL A 79 17.36 12.74 17.17
N LEU A 80 16.92 11.54 17.58
CA LEU A 80 16.35 11.29 18.89
C LEU A 80 17.42 10.75 19.84
N ASN A 81 17.31 11.11 21.12
CA ASN A 81 18.12 10.45 22.14
C ASN A 81 17.62 9.00 22.38
N PRO A 82 18.40 8.12 23.04
CA PRO A 82 18.03 6.73 23.23
C PRO A 82 16.69 6.51 23.93
N GLU A 83 16.34 7.34 24.92
CA GLU A 83 15.08 7.23 25.66
C GLU A 83 13.88 7.63 24.79
N GLN A 84 14.00 8.71 24.02
CA GLN A 84 12.99 9.16 23.07
C GLN A 84 12.75 8.13 21.97
N PHE A 85 13.83 7.53 21.46
CA PHE A 85 13.75 6.48 20.44
C PHE A 85 13.06 5.22 20.97
N ALA A 86 13.42 4.77 22.17
CA ALA A 86 12.75 3.64 22.82
C ALA A 86 11.26 3.89 23.00
N LYS A 87 10.87 5.09 23.47
CA LYS A 87 9.47 5.48 23.60
C LYS A 87 8.75 5.53 22.25
N PHE A 88 9.43 5.97 21.19
CA PHE A 88 8.89 5.97 19.83
C PHE A 88 8.56 4.55 19.34
N GLU A 89 9.49 3.61 19.50
CA GLU A 89 9.28 2.21 19.12
C GLU A 89 8.16 1.55 19.95
N GLU A 90 8.06 1.87 21.24
CA GLU A 90 6.95 1.40 22.06
C GLU A 90 5.60 1.94 21.59
N MET A 91 5.50 3.25 21.29
CA MET A 91 4.28 3.83 20.73
C MET A 91 3.88 3.18 19.40
N LYS A 92 4.86 2.85 18.56
CA LYS A 92 4.65 2.15 17.28
C LYS A 92 4.10 0.75 17.52
N LYS A 93 4.68 -0.01 18.45
CA LYS A 93 4.22 -1.35 18.84
C LYS A 93 2.80 -1.32 19.40
N GLN A 94 2.51 -0.44 20.35
CA GLN A 94 1.17 -0.29 20.94
C GLN A 94 0.11 0.05 19.89
N ARG A 95 0.45 0.91 18.91
CA ARG A 95 -0.44 1.23 17.78
C ARG A 95 -0.72 0.00 16.94
N HIS A 96 0.30 -0.80 16.65
CA HIS A 96 0.16 -2.02 15.88
C HIS A 96 -0.71 -3.07 16.59
N GLU A 97 -0.50 -3.29 17.90
CA GLU A 97 -1.32 -4.19 18.71
C GLU A 97 -2.79 -3.75 18.77
N LYS A 98 -3.04 -2.45 18.99
CA LYS A 98 -4.41 -1.90 18.97
C LYS A 98 -5.08 -2.10 17.61
N TRP A 99 -4.33 -1.94 16.52
CA TRP A 99 -4.81 -2.18 15.18
C TRP A 99 -5.14 -3.66 14.94
N GLN A 100 -4.25 -4.58 15.36
CA GLN A 100 -4.48 -6.03 15.26
C GLN A 100 -5.73 -6.46 16.04
N LYS A 101 -5.88 -5.98 17.29
CA LYS A 101 -7.06 -6.27 18.11
C LYS A 101 -8.35 -5.81 17.43
N ARG A 102 -8.37 -4.58 16.91
CA ARG A 102 -9.54 -4.06 16.17
C ARG A 102 -9.88 -4.88 14.93
N HIS A 103 -8.89 -5.38 14.22
CA HIS A 103 -9.13 -6.26 13.07
C HIS A 103 -9.67 -7.63 13.48
N ALA A 104 -9.13 -8.22 14.55
CA ALA A 104 -9.66 -9.47 15.10
C ALA A 104 -11.12 -9.30 15.55
N ASP A 105 -11.43 -8.23 16.27
CA ASP A 105 -12.79 -7.92 16.75
C ASP A 105 -13.78 -7.72 15.58
N ARG A 106 -13.34 -7.05 14.50
CA ARG A 106 -14.13 -6.87 13.27
C ARG A 106 -14.39 -8.21 12.59
N LYS A 107 -13.34 -9.02 12.38
CA LYS A 107 -13.48 -10.33 11.75
C LYS A 107 -14.45 -11.22 12.53
N HIS A 108 -14.32 -11.27 13.85
CA HIS A 108 -15.21 -12.05 14.71
C HIS A 108 -16.68 -11.59 14.59
N ARG A 109 -16.93 -10.28 14.52
CA ARG A 109 -18.28 -9.74 14.30
C ARG A 109 -18.84 -10.12 12.93
N ASP A 110 -18.04 -10.00 11.89
CA ASP A 110 -18.46 -10.34 10.52
C ASP A 110 -18.79 -11.84 10.40
N ASP A 111 -18.04 -12.70 11.09
CA ASP A 111 -18.29 -14.14 11.14
C ASP A 111 -19.59 -14.47 11.87
N GLN A 112 -19.89 -13.78 13.00
CA GLN A 112 -21.18 -13.94 13.70
C GLN A 112 -22.38 -13.51 12.86
N MET A 113 -22.25 -12.42 12.11
CA MET A 113 -23.32 -11.89 11.25
C MET A 113 -23.62 -12.80 10.05
N LYS A 114 -22.63 -13.55 9.56
CA LYS A 114 -22.81 -14.51 8.44
C LYS A 114 -23.42 -15.84 8.86
N ALA A 115 -23.40 -16.15 10.16
CA ALA A 115 -23.92 -17.40 10.71
C ALA A 115 -25.41 -17.32 11.12
N GLN A 116 -26.04 -16.15 10.94
CA GLN A 116 -27.48 -15.91 11.13
C GLN A 116 -28.17 -15.78 9.77
#